data_AF-A0A140CLD8-F1
#
_entry.id   AF-A0A140CLD8-F1
#
_cell.length_a   1.000
_cell.length_b   1.000
_cell.length_c   1.000
_cell.angle_alpha   90.00
_cell.angle_beta   90.00
_cell.angle_gamma   90.00
#
_symmetry.space_group_name_H-M   'P 1'
#
loop_
_entity.id
_entity.type
_entity.pdbx_description
1 polymer ?
#
loop_
_entity_poly.entity_id
_entity_poly.type
_entity_poly.pdbx_seq_one_letter_code
_entity_poly.pdbx_strand_id
1 'polypeptide(L)'
;MHTALVAGWAGSMALYELAVFDPSDPVLDPMWRQGMFVIPFMTRLGITNSWGGWSITGGTITNPGILSYEGVAGAHIVFSGWCFLAAIWLWLYW
;
A
#
# COMPACT_ATOMS: atom_id res chain seq x y z
N MET A 1 -6.39 0.88 -20.09
CA MET A 1 -7.50 0.66 -19.11
C MET A 1 -7.18 -0.42 -18.09
N HIS A 2 -6.95 -1.69 -18.48
CA HIS A 2 -6.67 -2.79 -17.56
C HIS A 2 -5.60 -2.47 -16.48
N THR A 3 -4.46 -1.89 -16.88
CA THR A 3 -3.39 -1.48 -15.95
C THR A 3 -3.85 -0.48 -14.90
N ALA A 4 -4.71 0.47 -15.25
CA ALA A 4 -5.24 1.45 -14.30
C ALA A 4 -6.09 0.75 -13.23
N LEU A 5 -6.92 -0.21 -13.62
CA LEU A 5 -7.76 -0.98 -12.69
C LEU A 5 -6.90 -1.81 -11.72
N VAL A 6 -5.86 -2.49 -12.21
CA VAL A 6 -4.98 -3.29 -11.37
C VAL A 6 -4.18 -2.41 -10.40
N ALA A 7 -3.66 -1.27 -10.85
CA ALA A 7 -2.99 -0.30 -9.98
C ALA A 7 -3.94 0.26 -8.91
N GLY A 8 -5.19 0.55 -9.29
CA GLY A 8 -6.23 1.02 -8.37
C GLY A 8 -6.53 -0.03 -7.30
N TRP A 9 -6.72 -1.30 -7.70
CA TRP A 9 -6.91 -2.40 -6.76
C TRP A 9 -5.76 -2.53 -5.77
N ALA A 10 -4.51 -2.46 -6.25
CA ALA A 10 -3.33 -2.56 -5.38
C ALA A 10 -3.29 -1.45 -4.32
N GLY A 11 -3.57 -0.20 -4.72
CA GLY A 11 -3.65 0.93 -3.80
C GLY A 11 -4.81 0.81 -2.81
N SER A 12 -6.01 0.45 -3.30
CA SER A 12 -7.21 0.31 -2.45
C SER A 12 -7.08 -0.83 -1.45
N MET A 13 -6.51 -1.97 -1.84
CA MET A 13 -6.29 -3.09 -0.93
C MET A 13 -5.28 -2.73 0.17
N ALA A 14 -4.20 -2.03 -0.18
CA ALA A 14 -3.22 -1.57 0.80
C ALA A 14 -3.83 -0.56 1.80
N LEU A 15 -4.65 0.39 1.34
CA LEU A 15 -5.36 1.31 2.22
C LEU A 15 -6.36 0.59 3.12
N TYR A 16 -7.06 -0.42 2.60
CA TYR A 16 -7.97 -1.23 3.40
C TYR A 16 -7.23 -1.99 4.50
N GLU A 17 -6.15 -2.69 4.16
CA GLU A 17 -5.32 -3.40 5.15
C GLU A 17 -4.78 -2.45 6.21
N LEU A 18 -4.23 -1.30 5.82
CA LEU A 18 -3.74 -0.30 6.78
C LEU A 18 -4.82 0.24 7.71
N ALA A 19 -6.09 0.28 7.28
CA ALA A 19 -7.19 0.75 8.11
C ALA A 19 -7.62 -0.25 9.19
N VAL A 20 -7.33 -1.55 9.00
CA VAL A 20 -7.76 -2.62 9.92
C VAL A 20 -6.61 -3.34 10.61
N PHE A 21 -5.37 -3.18 10.13
CA PHE A 21 -4.18 -3.83 10.67
C PHE A 21 -3.85 -3.30 12.07
N ASP A 22 -3.64 -4.23 13.01
CA ASP A 22 -3.17 -3.93 14.36
C ASP A 22 -1.66 -4.23 14.47
N PRO A 23 -0.79 -3.20 14.60
CA PRO A 23 0.65 -3.37 14.71
C PRO A 23 1.14 -3.63 16.16
N SER A 24 0.26 -3.77 17.15
CA SER A 24 0.62 -3.74 18.57
C SER A 24 1.42 -4.95 19.06
N ASP A 25 1.18 -6.16 18.53
CA ASP A 25 1.86 -7.38 18.94
C ASP A 25 2.38 -8.20 17.72
N PRO A 26 3.62 -7.96 17.27
CA PRO A 26 4.20 -8.70 16.15
C PRO A 26 4.56 -10.16 16.50
N VAL A 27 4.53 -10.56 17.78
CA VAL A 27 4.90 -11.90 18.22
C VAL A 27 3.68 -12.81 18.23
N LEU A 28 2.62 -12.42 18.93
CA LEU A 28 1.42 -13.24 19.04
C LEU A 28 0.40 -12.91 17.97
N ASP A 29 0.31 -11.69 17.44
CA ASP A 29 -0.66 -11.33 16.40
C ASP A 29 -0.01 -10.73 15.13
N PRO A 30 0.88 -11.48 14.45
CA PRO A 30 1.51 -11.02 13.23
C PRO A 30 0.52 -10.92 12.05
N MET A 31 0.92 -10.19 11.00
CA MET A 31 0.14 -9.91 9.78
C MET A 31 -0.65 -11.09 9.18
N TRP A 32 -0.10 -12.31 9.22
CA TRP A 32 -0.75 -13.50 8.66
C TRP A 32 -1.88 -14.05 9.52
N ARG A 33 -1.93 -13.73 10.82
CA ARG A 33 -3.06 -14.04 11.70
C ARG A 33 -4.24 -13.09 11.49
N GLN A 34 -3.95 -11.86 11.09
CA GLN A 34 -4.97 -10.83 10.80
C GLN A 34 -5.51 -10.90 9.37
N GLY A 35 -5.06 -11.85 8.55
CA GLY A 35 -5.53 -12.02 7.17
C GLY A 35 -5.00 -10.96 6.20
N MET A 36 -3.86 -10.33 6.50
CA MET A 36 -3.24 -9.36 5.62
C MET A 36 -2.65 -10.06 4.38
N PHE A 37 -2.95 -9.53 3.20
CA PHE A 37 -2.53 -10.10 1.92
C PHE A 37 -1.41 -9.27 1.28
N VAL A 38 -1.54 -7.94 1.15
CA VAL A 38 -0.58 -7.09 0.43
C VAL A 38 0.54 -6.54 1.31
N ILE A 39 0.32 -6.36 2.62
CA ILE A 39 1.39 -5.99 3.59
C ILE A 39 2.61 -6.92 3.48
N PRO A 40 2.47 -8.26 3.50
CA PRO A 40 3.60 -9.17 3.32
C PRO A 40 4.43 -8.92 2.04
N PHE A 41 3.78 -8.59 0.92
CA PHE A 41 4.49 -8.33 -0.34
C PHE A 41 5.27 -7.01 -0.31
N MET A 42 4.72 -5.98 0.33
CA MET A 42 5.43 -4.72 0.55
C MET A 42 6.62 -4.91 1.49
N THR A 43 6.42 -5.60 2.62
CA THR A 43 7.46 -5.90 3.60
C THR A 43 8.60 -6.73 3.03
N ARG A 44 8.29 -7.70 2.15
CA ARG A 44 9.30 -8.50 1.45
C ARG A 44 10.32 -7.65 0.68
N LEU A 45 9.91 -6.47 0.20
CA LEU A 45 10.75 -5.56 -0.58
C LEU A 45 11.33 -4.40 0.25
N GLY A 46 11.20 -4.46 1.58
CA GLY A 46 11.84 -3.51 2.50
C GLY A 46 10.94 -2.36 2.96
N ILE A 47 9.65 -2.36 2.64
CA ILE A 47 8.70 -1.39 3.22
C ILE A 47 8.26 -1.91 4.59
N THR A 48 8.80 -1.34 5.67
CA THR A 48 8.56 -1.82 7.04
C THR A 48 7.85 -0.82 7.94
N ASN A 49 7.75 0.44 7.51
CA ASN A 49 7.41 1.57 8.36
C ASN A 49 6.11 2.24 7.91
N SER A 50 5.35 2.77 8.87
CA SER A 50 4.11 3.52 8.65
C SER A 50 4.24 4.99 9.09
N TRP A 51 3.52 5.89 8.42
CA TRP A 51 3.29 7.27 8.87
C TRP A 51 2.56 7.36 10.22
N GLY A 52 1.92 6.28 10.67
CA GLY A 52 1.37 6.11 12.02
C GLY A 52 2.42 5.91 13.11
N GLY A 53 3.72 5.94 12.78
CA GLY A 53 4.81 5.91 13.76
C GLY A 53 5.18 4.51 14.26
N TRP A 54 4.76 3.46 13.56
CA TRP A 54 5.08 2.06 13.89
C TRP A 54 5.89 1.38 12.78
N SER A 55 6.63 0.35 13.18
CA SER A 55 7.33 -0.60 12.32
C SER A 55 6.70 -1.98 12.43
N ILE A 56 6.72 -2.74 11.36
CA ILE A 56 6.21 -4.13 11.32
C ILE A 56 6.90 -5.07 12.30
N THR A 57 8.10 -4.71 12.77
CA THR A 57 8.85 -5.46 13.79
C THR A 57 8.57 -4.99 15.22
N GLY A 58 7.54 -4.16 15.44
CA GLY A 58 7.12 -3.66 16.76
C GLY A 58 7.89 -2.43 17.26
N GLY A 59 8.74 -1.82 16.42
CA GLY A 59 9.46 -0.60 16.78
C GLY A 59 8.61 0.67 16.61
N THR A 60 8.87 1.69 17.41
CA THR A 60 8.33 3.05 17.22
C THR A 60 9.25 3.86 16.32
N ILE A 61 8.68 4.59 15.36
CA ILE A 61 9.42 5.36 14.35
C ILE A 61 8.95 6.82 14.37
N THR A 62 9.91 7.74 14.42
CA THR A 62 9.65 9.19 14.37
C THR A 62 9.63 9.74 12.94
N ASN A 63 10.43 9.15 12.04
CA ASN A 63 10.46 9.54 10.63
C ASN A 63 10.55 8.29 9.72
N PRO A 64 9.42 7.80 9.21
CA PRO A 64 9.38 6.66 8.30
C PRO A 64 9.75 7.02 6.85
N GLY A 65 9.99 8.30 6.54
CA GLY A 65 10.28 8.78 5.19
C GLY A 65 9.07 8.79 4.25
N ILE A 66 9.34 8.96 2.96
CA ILE A 66 8.29 9.03 1.92
C ILE A 66 7.78 7.64 1.53
N LEU A 67 8.65 6.63 1.53
CA LEU A 67 8.33 5.26 1.13
C LEU A 67 7.84 4.42 2.33
N SER A 68 6.74 4.86 2.95
CA SER A 68 5.98 4.07 3.93
C SER A 68 4.93 3.21 3.23
N TYR A 69 4.20 2.36 3.98
CA TYR A 69 3.05 1.64 3.44
C TYR A 69 2.01 2.59 2.82
N GLU A 70 1.72 3.71 3.49
CA GLU A 70 0.81 4.75 2.99
C GLU A 70 1.35 5.41 1.72
N GLY A 71 2.66 5.68 1.68
CA GLY A 71 3.32 6.24 0.50
C GLY A 71 3.20 5.34 -0.73
N VAL A 72 3.40 4.03 -0.56
CA VAL A 72 3.23 3.04 -1.64
C VAL A 72 1.77 2.97 -2.11
N ALA A 73 0.82 2.96 -1.17
CA ALA A 73 -0.60 2.94 -1.49
C ALA A 73 -1.02 4.21 -2.27
N GLY A 74 -0.58 5.39 -1.79
CA GLY A 74 -0.82 6.67 -2.45
C GLY A 74 -0.24 6.74 -3.87
N ALA A 75 0.98 6.24 -4.06
CA ALA A 75 1.62 6.18 -5.37
C ALA A 75 0.81 5.35 -6.38
N HIS A 76 0.27 4.21 -5.96
CA HIS A 76 -0.56 3.35 -6.82
C HIS A 76 -1.88 4.01 -7.22
N ILE A 77 -2.52 4.75 -6.30
CA ILE A 77 -3.77 5.49 -6.60
C ILE A 77 -3.52 6.61 -7.61
N VAL A 78 -2.46 7.42 -7.41
CA VAL A 78 -2.11 8.50 -8.36
C VAL A 78 -1.76 7.92 -9.73
N PHE A 79 -0.95 6.86 -9.77
CA PHE A 79 -0.59 6.18 -11.01
C PHE A 79 -1.80 5.60 -11.75
N SER A 80 -2.74 4.98 -11.02
CA SER A 80 -4.00 4.50 -11.57
C SER A 80 -4.77 5.61 -12.29
N GLY A 81 -4.89 6.78 -11.67
CA GLY A 81 -5.54 7.96 -12.26
C GLY A 81 -4.86 8.44 -13.55
N TRP A 82 -3.52 8.49 -13.57
CA TRP A 82 -2.78 8.85 -14.79
C TRP A 82 -2.95 7.84 -15.92
N CYS A 83 -2.87 6.54 -15.62
CA CYS A 83 -3.13 5.50 -16.62
C CYS A 83 -4.58 5.54 -17.14
N PHE A 84 -5.54 5.92 -16.31
CA PHE A 84 -6.94 6.08 -16.70
C PHE A 84 -7.11 7.25 -17.70
N LEU A 85 -6.55 8.42 -17.37
CA LEU A 85 -6.57 9.59 -18.28
C LEU A 85 -5.87 9.28 -19.61
N ALA A 86 -4.72 8.61 -19.57
CA ALA A 86 -4.00 8.16 -20.76
C ALA A 86 -4.84 7.20 -21.61
N ALA A 87 -5.58 6.28 -20.98
CA ALA A 87 -6.45 5.34 -21.70
C ALA A 87 -7.59 6.05 -22.44
N ILE A 88 -8.19 7.09 -21.83
CA ILE A 88 -9.20 7.92 -22.50
C ILE A 88 -8.59 8.63 -23.71
N TRP A 89 -7.44 9.26 -23.53
CA TRP A 89 -6.76 9.99 -24.60
C TRP A 89 -6.44 9.07 -25.80
N LEU A 90 -5.83 7.92 -25.54
CA LEU A 90 -5.46 6.95 -26.58
C LEU A 90 -6.67 6.38 -27.32
N TRP A 91 -7.81 6.26 -26.64
CA TRP A 91 -9.05 5.80 -27.28
C TRP A 91 -9.69 6.88 -28.16
N LEU A 92 -9.66 8.13 -27.73
CA LEU A 92 -10.22 9.25 -28.50
C LEU A 92 -9.40 9.57 -29.75
N TYR A 93 -8.07 9.46 -29.65
CA TYR A 93 -7.12 9.71 -30.74
C TYR A 93 -6.52 8.41 -31.27
N TRP A 94 -7.39 7.48 -31.66
CA TRP A 94 -7.01 6.21 -32.28
C TRP A 94 -6.59 6.38 -33.74
#